data_AF-A0A1V1NRT0-F1
#
_entry.id   AF-A0A1V1NRT0-F1
#
_cell.length_a   1.000
_cell.length_b   1.000
_cell.length_c   1.000
_cell.angle_alpha   90.00
_cell.angle_beta   90.00
_cell.angle_gamma   90.00
#
_symmetry.space_group_name_H-M   'P 1'
#
loop_
_entity.id
_entity.type
_entity.pdbx_description
1 polymer ?
#
loop_
_entity_poly.entity_id
_entity_poly.type
_entity_poly.pdbx_seq_one_letter_code
_entity_poly.pdbx_strand_id
1 'polypeptide(L)'
;HNYKEKQGGKHMIRALDELRMEGRMEGRMEGELKSKIAIVESMRNNNYDWRSIYQVTGIDSDRLEEMKAELLRIQTLSLVAADAMKQPIYSRQHAKY
;
A
#
# COMPACT_ATOMS: atom_id res chain seq x y z
N HIS A 1 -48.12 7.40 1.00
CA HIS A 1 -46.82 7.89 1.44
C HIS A 1 -45.76 6.84 1.13
N ASN A 2 -44.70 7.25 0.43
CA ASN A 2 -43.71 6.42 -0.25
C ASN A 2 -42.60 6.00 0.74
N TYR A 3 -42.43 4.71 1.00
CA TYR A 3 -41.31 4.18 1.80
C TYR A 3 -40.19 3.74 0.86
N LYS A 4 -39.34 4.67 0.45
CA LYS A 4 -38.04 4.38 -0.11
C LYS A 4 -37.10 5.44 0.39
N GLU A 5 -36.14 5.05 1.25
CA GLU A 5 -34.85 5.72 1.49
C GLU A 5 -34.29 5.38 2.88
N LYS A 6 -33.85 4.13 3.12
CA LYS A 6 -32.88 3.83 4.20
C LYS A 6 -32.01 2.62 3.87
N GLN A 7 -31.26 2.67 2.77
CA GLN A 7 -30.18 1.69 2.51
C GLN A 7 -28.81 2.32 2.20
N GLY A 8 -28.72 3.62 1.88
CA GLY A 8 -27.44 4.26 1.54
C GLY A 8 -26.46 4.44 2.71
N GLY A 9 -26.95 4.68 3.94
CA GLY A 9 -26.10 5.02 5.08
C GLY A 9 -25.25 3.86 5.62
N LYS A 10 -25.80 2.63 5.68
CA LYS A 10 -25.08 1.45 6.18
C LYS A 10 -23.99 0.97 5.21
N HIS A 11 -24.22 1.13 3.91
CA HIS A 11 -23.28 0.71 2.87
C HIS A 11 -22.06 1.63 2.76
N MET A 12 -22.26 2.96 2.89
CA MET A 12 -21.14 3.91 2.88
C MET A 12 -20.22 3.75 4.08
N ILE A 13 -20.76 3.50 5.28
CA ILE A 13 -19.93 3.28 6.49
C ILE A 13 -19.05 2.05 6.31
N ARG A 14 -19.60 0.98 5.73
CA ARG A 14 -18.85 -0.26 5.47
C ARG A 14 -17.73 -0.06 4.45
N ALA A 15 -18.00 0.64 3.35
CA ALA A 15 -16.99 0.93 2.32
C ALA A 15 -15.84 1.81 2.86
N LEU A 16 -16.14 2.80 3.70
CA LEU A 16 -15.11 3.65 4.33
C LEU A 16 -14.24 2.88 5.35
N ASP A 17 -14.85 1.96 6.09
CA ASP A 17 -14.12 1.14 7.07
C ASP A 17 -13.22 0.10 6.36
N GLU A 18 -13.71 -0.51 5.28
CA GLU A 18 -12.94 -1.40 4.40
C GLU A 18 -11.73 -0.65 3.80
N LEU A 19 -11.92 0.54 3.22
CA LEU A 19 -10.82 1.38 2.69
C LEU A 19 -9.80 1.78 3.77
N ARG A 20 -10.26 2.11 4.98
CA ARG A 20 -9.38 2.48 6.11
C ARG A 20 -8.61 1.27 6.65
N MET A 21 -9.18 0.08 6.57
CA MET A 21 -8.51 -1.17 6.93
C MET A 21 -7.44 -1.51 5.89
N GLU A 22 -7.77 -1.42 4.60
CA GLU A 22 -6.84 -1.61 3.49
C GLU A 22 -5.64 -0.66 3.59
N GLY A 23 -5.87 0.65 3.73
CA GLY A 23 -4.77 1.61 3.86
C GLY A 23 -3.89 1.41 5.11
N ARG A 24 -4.46 0.91 6.22
CA ARG A 24 -3.68 0.54 7.41
C ARG A 24 -2.86 -0.73 7.20
N MET A 25 -3.40 -1.71 6.48
CA MET A 25 -2.70 -2.95 6.16
C MET A 25 -1.55 -2.69 5.18
N GLU A 26 -1.78 -1.90 4.13
CA GLU A 26 -0.74 -1.50 3.18
C GLU A 26 0.39 -0.74 3.87
N GLY A 27 0.06 0.26 4.72
CA GLY A 27 1.08 1.02 5.45
C GLY A 27 1.89 0.18 6.44
N ARG A 28 1.26 -0.81 7.10
CA ARG A 28 2.00 -1.74 7.97
C ARG A 28 2.94 -2.64 7.17
N MET A 29 2.46 -3.18 6.05
CA MET A 29 3.25 -4.06 5.18
C MET A 29 4.46 -3.31 4.57
N GLU A 30 4.24 -2.09 4.08
CA GLU A 30 5.31 -1.23 3.58
C GLU A 30 6.36 -0.93 4.66
N GLY A 31 5.91 -0.60 5.87
CA GLY A 31 6.78 -0.32 7.01
C GLY A 31 7.64 -1.52 7.39
N GLU A 32 7.05 -2.71 7.50
CA GLU A 32 7.77 -3.93 7.83
C GLU A 32 8.80 -4.31 6.77
N LEU A 33 8.46 -4.18 5.48
CA LEU A 33 9.40 -4.42 4.37
C LEU A 33 10.56 -3.42 4.42
N LYS A 34 10.29 -2.11 4.58
CA LYS A 34 11.32 -1.08 4.70
C LYS A 34 12.28 -1.36 5.86
N SER A 35 11.76 -1.72 7.03
CA SER A 35 12.60 -2.00 8.19
C SER A 35 13.52 -3.20 7.95
N LYS A 36 13.02 -4.30 7.38
CA LYS A 36 13.83 -5.49 7.09
C LYS A 36 14.91 -5.19 6.05
N ILE A 37 14.57 -4.49 4.97
CA ILE A 37 15.53 -4.05 3.94
C ILE A 37 16.61 -3.16 4.57
N ALA A 38 16.23 -2.18 5.39
CA ALA A 38 17.17 -1.27 6.03
C ALA A 38 18.16 -1.98 6.97
N ILE A 39 17.72 -2.99 7.70
CA ILE A 39 18.60 -3.82 8.56
C ILE A 39 19.64 -4.54 7.70
N VAL A 40 19.21 -5.23 6.64
CA VAL A 40 20.11 -5.98 5.76
C VAL A 40 21.11 -5.05 5.05
N GLU A 41 20.64 -3.92 4.50
CA GLU A 41 21.49 -2.91 3.86
C GLU A 41 22.49 -2.30 4.85
N SER A 42 22.08 -2.04 6.10
CA SER A 42 22.98 -1.58 7.15
C SER A 42 24.08 -2.60 7.43
N MET A 43 23.75 -3.89 7.54
CA MET A 43 24.76 -4.94 7.71
C MET A 43 25.71 -5.01 6.50
N ARG A 44 25.20 -4.90 5.27
CA ARG A 44 26.03 -4.82 4.06
C ARG A 44 27.00 -3.64 4.10
N ASN A 45 26.50 -2.45 4.48
CA ASN A 45 27.30 -1.23 4.59
C ASN A 45 28.36 -1.31 5.71
N ASN A 46 28.14 -2.16 6.71
CA ASN A 46 29.11 -2.46 7.76
C ASN A 46 30.01 -3.67 7.42
N ASN A 47 30.10 -4.05 6.13
CA ASN A 47 30.95 -5.11 5.60
C ASN A 47 30.65 -6.53 6.14
N TYR A 48 29.44 -6.79 6.61
CA TYR A 48 29.02 -8.16 6.92
C TYR A 48 28.87 -8.95 5.62
N ASP A 49 29.40 -10.17 5.60
CA ASP A 49 29.21 -11.10 4.49
C ASP A 49 27.80 -11.69 4.48
N TRP A 50 27.37 -12.22 3.33
CA TRP A 50 26.02 -12.74 3.14
C TRP A 50 25.67 -13.91 4.06
N ARG A 51 26.64 -14.74 4.44
CA ARG A 51 26.38 -15.86 5.35
C ARG A 51 26.05 -15.35 6.74
N SER A 52 26.80 -14.36 7.24
CA SER A 52 26.54 -13.73 8.54
C SER A 52 25.20 -12.98 8.57
N ILE A 53 24.88 -12.27 7.49
CA ILE A 53 23.58 -11.60 7.32
C ILE A 53 22.43 -12.61 7.36
N TYR A 54 22.53 -13.68 6.58
CA TYR A 54 21.52 -14.73 6.54
C TYR A 54 21.31 -15.40 7.90
N GLN A 55 22.39 -15.66 8.65
CA GLN A 55 22.29 -16.25 9.98
C GLN A 55 21.51 -15.38 10.98
N VAL A 56 21.63 -14.05 10.88
CA VAL A 56 20.95 -13.12 11.80
C VAL A 56 19.53 -12.82 11.35
N THR A 57 19.31 -12.68 10.05
CA THR A 57 18.06 -12.12 9.50
C THR A 57 17.18 -13.15 8.79
N GLY A 58 17.75 -14.29 8.39
CA GLY A 58 17.12 -15.27 7.50
C GLY A 58 16.96 -14.76 6.05
N ILE A 59 17.61 -13.66 5.68
CA ILE A 59 17.49 -13.01 4.37
C ILE A 59 18.80 -13.13 3.61
N ASP A 60 18.75 -13.69 2.41
CA ASP A 60 19.86 -13.75 1.46
C ASP A 60 19.78 -12.61 0.42
N SER A 61 20.72 -12.58 -0.53
CA SER A 61 20.78 -11.55 -1.56
C SER A 61 19.54 -11.52 -2.45
N ASP A 62 19.05 -12.69 -2.85
CA ASP A 62 17.96 -12.80 -3.80
C ASP A 62 16.66 -12.36 -3.13
N ARG A 63 16.45 -12.79 -1.89
CA ARG A 63 15.31 -12.37 -1.08
C ARG A 63 15.33 -10.86 -0.82
N LEU A 64 16.50 -10.24 -0.61
CA LEU A 64 16.59 -8.80 -0.47
C LEU A 64 16.12 -8.07 -1.73
N GLU A 65 16.54 -8.53 -2.91
CA GLU A 65 16.13 -7.93 -4.19
C GLU A 65 14.64 -8.14 -4.47
N GLU A 66 14.09 -9.31 -4.15
CA GLU A 66 12.65 -9.56 -4.18
C GLU A 66 11.88 -8.57 -3.29
N MET A 67 12.35 -8.36 -2.06
CA MET A 67 11.72 -7.44 -1.12
C MET A 67 11.79 -5.98 -1.60
N LYS A 68 12.89 -5.56 -2.23
CA LYS A 68 13.00 -4.24 -2.85
C LYS A 68 12.02 -4.07 -4.00
N ALA A 69 11.90 -5.09 -4.85
CA ALA A 69 10.95 -5.09 -5.96
C ALA A 69 9.49 -5.06 -5.45
N GLU A 70 9.17 -5.81 -4.39
CA GLU A 70 7.86 -5.80 -3.74
C GLU A 70 7.55 -4.42 -3.14
N LEU A 71 8.51 -3.81 -2.44
CA LEU A 71 8.36 -2.48 -1.88
C LEU A 71 8.15 -1.40 -2.95
N LEU A 72 8.81 -1.52 -4.11
CA LEU A 72 8.59 -0.65 -5.27
C LEU A 72 7.19 -0.81 -5.87
N ARG A 73 6.68 -2.05 -5.96
CA ARG A 73 5.33 -2.33 -6.45
C ARG A 73 4.27 -1.69 -5.53
N ILE A 74 4.40 -1.85 -4.22
CA ILE A 74 3.47 -1.27 -3.24
C ILE A 74 3.43 0.26 -3.37
N GLN A 75 4.60 0.91 -3.45
CA GLN A 75 4.67 2.36 -3.62
C GLN A 75 4.06 2.83 -4.96
N THR A 76 4.28 2.07 -6.03
CA THR A 76 3.75 2.40 -7.36
C THR A 76 2.23 2.26 -7.41
N LEU A 77 1.68 1.21 -6.79
CA LEU A 77 0.23 1.01 -6.67
C LEU A 77 -0.43 2.17 -5.88
N SER A 78 0.21 2.62 -4.81
CA SER A 78 -0.23 3.78 -4.03
C SER A 78 -0.24 5.09 -4.84
N LEU A 79 0.79 5.33 -5.66
CA LEU A 79 0.88 6.52 -6.52
C LEU A 79 -0.20 6.56 -7.61
N VAL A 80 -0.48 5.42 -8.25
CA VAL A 80 -1.53 5.33 -9.28
C VAL A 80 -2.93 5.48 -8.67
N ALA A 81 -3.17 4.94 -7.47
CA ALA A 81 -4.41 5.15 -6.74
C ALA A 81 -4.59 6.64 -6.35
N ALA A 82 -3.53 7.30 -5.90
CA ALA A 82 -3.56 8.72 -5.55
C ALA A 82 -3.83 9.64 -6.76
N ASP A 83 -3.33 9.29 -7.95
CA ASP A 83 -3.58 10.05 -9.18
C ASP A 83 -4.99 9.84 -9.73
N ALA A 84 -5.50 8.60 -9.70
CA ALA A 84 -6.87 8.28 -10.08
C ALA A 84 -7.92 9.01 -9.22
N MET A 85 -7.63 9.23 -7.92
CA MET A 85 -8.48 10.00 -7.02
C MET A 85 -8.42 11.52 -7.22
N LYS A 86 -7.44 12.04 -7.97
CA LYS A 86 -7.34 13.47 -8.30
C LYS A 86 -8.14 13.88 -9.53
N GLN A 87 -8.70 12.94 -10.28
CA GLN A 87 -9.59 13.28 -11.39
C GLN A 87 -10.96 13.71 -10.84
N PRO A 88 -11.32 15.00 -10.90
CA PRO A 88 -12.57 15.44 -10.35
C PRO A 88 -13.71 14.89 -11.20
N ILE A 89 -14.79 14.51 -10.54
CA ILE A 89 -16.10 14.26 -11.14
C ILE A 89 -16.61 15.61 -11.69
N TYR A 90 -16.05 16.07 -12.81
CA TYR A 90 -16.56 17.20 -13.59
C TYR A 90 -16.79 16.71 -15.01
N SER A 91 -17.95 16.10 -15.24
CA SER A 91 -18.67 16.19 -16.51
C SER A 91 -20.01 15.46 -16.42
N ARG A 92 -20.91 15.96 -15.58
CA ARG A 92 -22.34 15.65 -15.78
C ARG A 92 -23.27 16.75 -15.30
N GLN A 93 -23.11 17.93 -15.88
CA GLN A 93 -24.02 19.08 -15.84
C GLN A 93 -23.34 20.07 -16.80
N HIS A 94 -23.62 20.16 -18.09
CA HIS A 94 -24.81 20.70 -18.72
C HIS A 94 -24.83 20.25 -20.19
N ALA A 95 -25.73 19.35 -20.55
CA ALA A 95 -26.18 19.19 -21.94
C ALA A 95 -27.69 18.97 -21.87
N LYS A 96 -28.41 20.08 -21.67
CA LYS A 96 -29.84 20.16 -21.97
C LYS A 96 -29.95 21.15 -23.12
N TYR A 97 -30.08 20.62 -24.33
CA TYR A 97 -30.75 21.30 -25.43
C TYR A 97 -32.25 21.33 -25.14
#